data_AF-A0A1J5WQW1-F1
#
_entry.id   AF-A0A1J5WQW1-F1
#
_cell.length_a   1.000
_cell.length_b   1.000
_cell.length_c   1.000
_cell.angle_alpha   90.00
_cell.angle_beta   90.00
_cell.angle_gamma   90.00
#
_symmetry.space_group_name_H-M   'P 1'
#
loop_
_entity.id
_entity.type
_entity.pdbx_description
1 polymer ?
#
loop_
_entity_poly.entity_id
_entity_poly.type
_entity_poly.pdbx_seq_one_letter_code
_entity_poly.pdbx_strand_id
1 'polypeptide(L)'
;MESETKTILERKRMFFVFTDKNILVIPKRKYKRIQQSEEKHLPQSETCCVCSKKKCPPSSSSRKRITCIVCKNKATSEDFDHSICKMMKFFLCAACVKDLKERTNKKTIKCPHCQRDETYRDEIVGAVLSLMPHQTLPSLEITPETKVETVARLTRETKVVLSNVAVIDALFFKLMARTSVTIRNKISVVGHDNSFDRCIGKLGWGTDRPTKICFDGESKEEIEQTYENIAAMPKNSIQINIGEIKAAEEGICVLLKLRACIDGCIQSLSLESSKREYIEEILKTENNSIWVGKVKKLSLTGYAVEIFPKLKFHEENVMEKLTLLQHHDEKNTGIEKIKNKSIWVGKVKKVSLSCYAVEILPKLRIHEENVMKKLELCAYSSEDIAGILKMENNSIWVGKVKWLHLKDYAMEILPKLGFHEENEIELFFMSIGDKY
;
A
#
# COMPACT_ATOMS: atom_id res chain seq x y z
N MET A 1 11.90 11.08 1.69
CA MET A 1 11.65 11.09 0.24
C MET A 1 12.66 10.17 -0.40
N GLU A 2 12.34 8.89 -0.43
CA GLU A 2 13.08 7.90 -1.22
C GLU A 2 12.62 8.02 -2.67
N SER A 3 13.57 7.98 -3.61
CA SER A 3 13.29 7.98 -5.04
C SER A 3 12.58 6.69 -5.42
N GLU A 4 11.41 6.82 -6.04
CA GLU A 4 10.59 5.73 -6.61
C GLU A 4 11.45 4.69 -7.33
N THR A 5 11.50 3.48 -6.78
CA THR A 5 12.03 2.33 -7.50
C THR A 5 10.95 1.91 -8.50
N LYS A 6 11.16 2.19 -9.79
CA LYS A 6 10.22 1.80 -10.87
C LYS A 6 10.04 0.28 -10.88
N THR A 7 8.94 -0.22 -10.33
CA THR A 7 8.67 -1.66 -10.24
C THR A 7 8.47 -2.24 -11.64
N ILE A 8 9.24 -3.26 -12.01
CA ILE A 8 9.06 -4.00 -13.26
C ILE A 8 8.31 -5.30 -12.94
N LEU A 9 7.13 -5.48 -13.53
CA LEU A 9 6.36 -6.70 -13.36
C LEU A 9 6.44 -7.58 -14.61
N GLU A 10 7.00 -8.79 -14.44
CA GLU A 10 7.17 -9.75 -15.53
C GLU A 10 5.91 -10.58 -15.77
N ARG A 11 5.69 -10.88 -17.05
CA ARG A 11 4.91 -12.02 -17.51
C ARG A 11 5.66 -12.76 -18.61
N LYS A 12 5.36 -14.06 -18.75
CA LYS A 12 5.87 -14.98 -19.79
C LYS A 12 6.05 -14.40 -21.21
N ARG A 13 5.35 -13.32 -21.62
CA ARG A 13 5.47 -12.69 -22.96
C ARG A 13 5.50 -11.15 -22.99
N MET A 14 5.32 -10.43 -21.88
CA MET A 14 5.40 -8.96 -21.84
C MET A 14 5.71 -8.44 -20.43
N PHE A 15 6.20 -7.21 -20.34
CA PHE A 15 6.56 -6.53 -19.09
C PHE A 15 5.68 -5.29 -18.91
N PHE A 16 5.30 -5.01 -17.67
CA PHE A 16 4.71 -3.74 -17.27
C PHE A 16 5.79 -2.93 -16.57
N VAL A 17 6.06 -1.74 -17.11
CA VAL A 17 7.00 -0.78 -16.54
C VAL A 17 6.22 0.46 -16.16
N PHE A 18 6.22 0.79 -14.88
CA PHE A 18 5.57 1.97 -14.35
C PHE A 18 6.51 3.17 -14.49
N THR A 19 6.03 4.24 -15.11
CA THR A 19 6.69 5.56 -15.10
C THR A 19 5.82 6.54 -14.36
N ASP A 20 6.36 7.69 -13.96
CA ASP A 20 5.74 8.68 -13.07
C ASP A 20 4.27 9.00 -13.44
N LYS A 21 3.88 8.91 -14.73
CA LYS A 21 2.50 9.18 -15.18
C LYS A 21 1.86 8.10 -16.04
N ASN A 22 2.60 7.10 -16.51
CA ASN A 22 2.09 6.16 -17.53
C ASN A 22 2.51 4.72 -17.22
N ILE A 23 1.87 3.78 -17.91
CA ILE A 23 2.28 2.38 -17.89
C ILE A 23 2.79 2.01 -19.28
N LEU A 24 4.01 1.48 -19.35
CA LEU A 24 4.57 0.96 -20.58
C LEU A 24 4.42 -0.56 -20.60
N VAL A 25 3.75 -1.09 -21.62
CA VAL A 25 3.62 -2.52 -21.86
C VAL A 25 4.61 -2.92 -22.95
N ILE A 26 5.57 -3.77 -22.61
CA ILE A 26 6.72 -4.07 -23.48
C ILE A 26 6.70 -5.55 -23.87
N PRO A 27 6.79 -5.89 -25.17
CA PRO A 27 6.92 -7.27 -25.60
C PRO A 27 8.20 -7.90 -25.04
N LYS A 28 8.14 -9.14 -24.53
CA LYS A 28 9.30 -9.84 -23.94
C LYS A 28 10.48 -9.95 -24.90
N ARG A 29 10.23 -10.07 -26.21
CA ARG A 29 11.29 -10.07 -27.24
C ARG A 29 12.07 -8.74 -27.27
N LYS A 30 11.40 -7.60 -27.08
CA LYS A 30 12.04 -6.28 -27.05
C LYS A 30 12.75 -6.05 -25.71
N TYR A 31 12.11 -6.42 -24.60
CA TYR A 31 12.73 -6.33 -23.28
C TYR A 31 14.00 -7.18 -23.17
N LYS A 32 13.94 -8.46 -23.61
CA LYS A 32 15.13 -9.31 -23.70
C LYS A 32 16.20 -8.77 -24.62
N ARG A 33 15.87 -8.02 -25.69
CA ARG A 33 16.89 -7.36 -26.53
C ARG A 33 17.55 -6.20 -25.81
N ILE A 34 16.79 -5.44 -25.00
CA ILE A 34 17.35 -4.40 -24.13
C ILE A 34 18.30 -5.06 -23.12
N GLN A 35 17.88 -6.12 -22.44
CA GLN A 35 18.68 -6.90 -21.48
C GLN A 35 19.88 -7.64 -22.14
N GLN A 36 19.71 -8.22 -23.34
CA GLN A 36 20.79 -8.92 -24.06
C GLN A 36 21.76 -7.97 -24.75
N SER A 37 21.37 -6.75 -25.07
CA SER A 37 22.32 -5.69 -25.45
C SER A 37 23.19 -5.25 -24.25
N GLU A 38 22.75 -5.58 -23.03
CA GLU A 38 23.57 -5.50 -21.82
C GLU A 38 24.41 -6.77 -21.59
N GLU A 39 23.88 -7.97 -21.82
CA GLU A 39 24.59 -9.25 -21.57
C GLU A 39 25.57 -9.69 -22.65
N LYS A 40 25.37 -9.34 -23.94
CA LYS A 40 26.33 -9.66 -25.02
C LYS A 40 27.60 -8.82 -24.99
N HIS A 41 27.78 -7.98 -23.97
CA HIS A 41 29.06 -7.39 -23.60
C HIS A 41 29.40 -7.80 -22.16
N LEU A 42 29.58 -9.10 -21.97
CA LEU A 42 30.42 -9.65 -20.90
C LEU A 42 31.70 -10.20 -21.54
N PRO A 43 32.75 -9.38 -21.73
CA PRO A 43 34.01 -9.69 -21.07
C PRO A 43 33.85 -9.34 -19.58
N GLN A 44 34.41 -10.19 -18.74
CA GLN A 44 34.46 -10.04 -17.29
C GLN A 44 35.10 -8.70 -16.90
N SER A 45 34.31 -7.65 -16.66
CA SER A 45 34.68 -6.49 -15.82
C SER A 45 33.56 -5.45 -15.86
N GLU A 46 33.26 -4.86 -14.70
CA GLU A 46 32.67 -3.51 -14.57
C GLU A 46 31.12 -3.37 -14.73
N THR A 47 30.41 -3.86 -13.72
CA THR A 47 29.49 -3.09 -12.84
C THR A 47 29.46 -1.54 -13.01
N CYS A 48 28.24 -0.86 -12.91
CA CYS A 48 27.58 0.55 -12.84
C CYS A 48 26.99 1.35 -11.54
N CYS A 49 27.70 1.96 -10.57
CA CYS A 49 27.41 2.77 -9.33
C CYS A 49 26.79 4.17 -9.57
N VAL A 50 26.14 4.75 -8.58
CA VAL A 50 26.08 6.22 -8.44
C VAL A 50 26.49 6.64 -7.04
N CYS A 51 27.32 7.68 -6.95
CA CYS A 51 27.80 8.24 -5.68
C CYS A 51 26.85 9.31 -5.13
N SER A 52 26.43 9.12 -3.88
CA SER A 52 25.71 10.12 -3.10
C SER A 52 26.66 11.17 -2.50
N LYS A 53 26.15 12.39 -2.38
CA LYS A 53 26.84 13.55 -1.79
C LYS A 53 27.13 13.26 -0.31
N LYS A 54 28.38 12.99 0.07
CA LYS A 54 29.01 13.49 1.31
C LYS A 54 30.45 12.97 1.42
N LYS A 55 31.37 13.91 1.71
CA LYS A 55 32.83 13.81 1.85
C LYS A 55 33.64 13.91 0.54
N CYS A 56 33.95 15.14 0.16
CA CYS A 56 35.22 15.45 -0.52
C CYS A 56 35.95 16.55 0.26
N PRO A 57 37.25 16.40 0.57
CA PRO A 57 38.07 17.52 1.01
C PRO A 57 38.41 18.45 -0.18
N PRO A 58 38.76 19.72 0.06
CA PRO A 58 39.03 20.68 -1.00
C PRO A 58 40.51 20.60 -1.44
N SER A 59 40.73 20.63 -2.75
CA SER A 59 41.97 21.03 -3.47
C SER A 59 42.07 20.18 -4.73
N SER A 60 42.58 20.62 -5.87
CA SER A 60 43.10 21.89 -6.36
C SER A 60 43.16 21.73 -7.90
N SER A 61 43.24 22.84 -8.61
CA SER A 61 43.75 22.96 -9.99
C SER A 61 43.29 21.92 -11.03
N SER A 62 42.25 22.28 -11.80
CA SER A 62 42.35 22.38 -13.27
C SER A 62 40.96 22.60 -13.89
N ARG A 63 40.82 23.70 -14.66
CA ARG A 63 39.75 23.90 -15.63
C ARG A 63 39.82 22.81 -16.71
N LYS A 64 39.47 21.57 -16.39
CA LYS A 64 39.44 20.45 -17.33
C LYS A 64 38.07 20.40 -18.00
N ARG A 65 38.11 20.75 -19.28
CA ARG A 65 37.02 20.88 -20.26
C ARG A 65 36.10 19.65 -20.23
N ILE A 66 34.82 19.87 -19.93
CA ILE A 66 33.75 18.86 -19.94
C ILE A 66 33.29 18.69 -21.40
N THR A 67 33.18 17.45 -21.90
CA THR A 67 32.82 17.14 -23.30
C THR A 67 31.59 16.24 -23.39
N CYS A 68 30.83 16.38 -24.48
CA CYS A 68 29.65 15.56 -24.72
C CYS A 68 30.07 14.11 -25.01
N ILE A 69 29.42 13.13 -24.38
CA ILE A 69 29.80 11.72 -24.54
C ILE A 69 29.62 11.21 -25.98
N VAL A 70 28.69 11.81 -26.74
CA VAL A 70 28.31 11.40 -28.10
C VAL A 70 29.15 12.08 -29.16
N CYS A 71 29.14 13.41 -29.24
CA CYS A 71 29.85 14.14 -30.29
C CYS A 71 31.25 14.63 -29.90
N LYS A 72 31.67 14.46 -28.64
CA LYS A 72 32.96 14.93 -28.10
C LYS A 72 33.19 16.45 -28.17
N ASN A 73 32.17 17.23 -28.54
CA ASN A 73 32.22 18.69 -28.47
C ASN A 73 32.28 19.17 -27.02
N LYS A 74 32.97 20.30 -26.82
CA LYS A 74 33.12 20.95 -25.50
C LYS A 74 31.82 21.68 -25.14
N ALA A 75 31.41 21.59 -23.88
CA ALA A 75 30.29 22.38 -23.37
C ALA A 75 30.62 23.88 -23.44
N THR A 76 29.70 24.70 -23.93
CA THR A 76 29.64 26.11 -23.52
C THR A 76 28.72 26.23 -22.31
N SER A 77 28.85 27.30 -21.52
CA SER A 77 28.14 27.49 -20.24
C SER A 77 26.61 27.50 -20.35
N GLU A 78 26.07 27.49 -21.56
CA GLU A 78 24.64 27.49 -21.86
C GLU A 78 24.07 26.06 -22.10
N ASP A 79 24.91 25.02 -22.13
CA ASP A 79 24.52 23.62 -22.41
C ASP A 79 24.12 22.79 -21.16
N PHE A 80 24.07 23.40 -19.96
CA PHE A 80 24.05 22.69 -18.68
C PHE A 80 22.66 22.26 -18.16
N ASP A 81 21.65 22.15 -19.00
CA ASP A 81 20.27 21.94 -18.53
C ASP A 81 19.88 20.50 -18.16
N HIS A 82 20.72 19.47 -18.38
CA HIS A 82 20.37 18.08 -18.02
C HIS A 82 21.51 17.24 -17.41
N SER A 83 21.13 16.50 -16.35
CA SER A 83 21.79 15.45 -15.57
C SER A 83 23.29 15.20 -15.78
N ILE A 84 24.10 15.76 -14.88
CA ILE A 84 25.54 15.54 -14.76
C ILE A 84 25.82 14.33 -13.85
N CYS A 85 26.56 13.32 -14.35
CA CYS A 85 27.24 12.37 -13.46
C CYS A 85 28.41 13.11 -12.78
N LYS A 86 28.23 13.48 -11.51
CA LYS A 86 29.18 14.34 -10.76
C LYS A 86 30.57 13.73 -10.58
N MET A 87 30.73 12.43 -10.79
CA MET A 87 32.03 11.76 -10.61
C MET A 87 32.93 11.81 -11.84
N MET A 88 32.39 11.97 -13.06
CA MET A 88 33.15 11.71 -14.30
C MET A 88 33.28 12.88 -15.28
N LYS A 89 32.77 14.08 -14.99
CA LYS A 89 32.91 15.26 -15.88
C LYS A 89 32.45 15.03 -17.34
N PHE A 90 31.35 14.29 -17.55
CA PHE A 90 30.71 14.14 -18.88
C PHE A 90 29.24 14.56 -18.86
N PHE A 91 28.75 15.03 -20.01
CA PHE A 91 27.36 15.47 -20.24
C PHE A 91 26.84 14.98 -21.61
N LEU A 92 25.53 15.12 -21.86
CA LEU A 92 24.88 14.89 -23.16
C LEU A 92 24.38 16.23 -23.71
N CYS A 93 24.87 16.68 -24.87
CA CYS A 93 24.46 17.98 -25.42
C CYS A 93 23.10 17.93 -26.14
N ALA A 94 22.40 19.06 -26.14
CA ALA A 94 21.05 19.19 -26.70
C ALA A 94 20.96 18.79 -28.18
N ALA A 95 22.00 19.08 -28.98
CA ALA A 95 22.09 18.68 -30.39
C ALA A 95 22.15 17.16 -30.57
N CYS A 96 22.97 16.46 -29.77
CA CYS A 96 23.04 15.00 -29.82
C CYS A 96 21.77 14.32 -29.29
N VAL A 97 21.08 14.96 -28.34
CA VAL A 97 19.75 14.51 -27.89
C VAL A 97 18.71 14.67 -29.00
N LYS A 98 18.80 15.71 -29.85
CA LYS A 98 18.00 15.87 -31.07
C LYS A 98 18.35 14.85 -32.15
N ASP A 99 19.63 14.64 -32.47
CA ASP A 99 20.07 13.65 -33.45
C ASP A 99 19.72 12.19 -33.06
N LEU A 100 19.70 11.88 -31.76
CA LEU A 100 19.26 10.59 -31.23
C LEU A 100 17.73 10.42 -31.31
N LYS A 101 16.97 11.51 -31.37
CA LYS A 101 15.51 11.50 -31.58
C LYS A 101 15.15 11.27 -33.06
N GLU A 102 16.02 11.62 -34.00
CA GLU A 102 15.74 11.56 -35.45
C GLU A 102 16.30 10.29 -36.16
N ARG A 103 17.16 9.49 -35.50
CA ARG A 103 17.74 8.27 -36.10
C ARG A 103 16.87 7.01 -35.95
N THR A 104 16.68 6.29 -37.05
CA THR A 104 15.95 5.02 -37.16
C THR A 104 16.67 3.80 -36.55
N ASN A 105 17.95 3.91 -36.17
CA ASN A 105 18.74 2.86 -35.50
C ASN A 105 19.35 3.37 -34.19
N LYS A 106 18.87 2.89 -33.05
CA LYS A 106 19.31 3.31 -31.71
C LYS A 106 20.48 2.46 -31.20
N LYS A 107 21.71 3.00 -31.22
CA LYS A 107 22.86 2.45 -30.49
C LYS A 107 22.90 3.03 -29.07
N THR A 108 23.07 2.17 -28.07
CA THR A 108 23.18 2.47 -26.64
C THR A 108 24.50 3.17 -26.29
N ILE A 109 24.44 4.18 -25.40
CA ILE A 109 25.58 4.88 -24.82
C ILE A 109 25.79 4.37 -23.40
N LYS A 110 27.01 3.94 -23.04
CA LYS A 110 27.35 3.44 -21.70
C LYS A 110 28.39 4.35 -21.01
N CYS A 111 28.29 4.47 -19.68
CA CYS A 111 29.28 5.15 -18.82
C CYS A 111 30.37 4.15 -18.38
N PRO A 112 31.67 4.50 -18.37
CA PRO A 112 32.74 3.51 -18.15
C PRO A 112 33.16 3.19 -16.70
N HIS A 113 32.59 3.80 -15.63
CA HIS A 113 33.30 3.82 -14.32
C HIS A 113 32.51 3.62 -13.04
N CYS A 114 31.21 3.53 -13.11
CA CYS A 114 30.40 3.38 -11.92
C CYS A 114 30.31 1.87 -11.60
N GLN A 115 30.35 1.29 -10.36
CA GLN A 115 29.97 -0.13 -9.96
C GLN A 115 28.48 -0.47 -9.50
N ARG A 116 27.67 -1.32 -10.19
CA ARG A 116 26.18 -1.44 -10.15
C ARG A 116 25.48 -1.09 -8.82
N ASP A 117 24.66 -0.04 -8.84
CA ASP A 117 23.60 0.17 -7.86
C ASP A 117 22.24 -0.18 -8.52
N GLU A 118 21.46 -1.08 -7.92
CA GLU A 118 20.25 -1.66 -8.55
C GLU A 118 19.15 -0.62 -8.77
N THR A 119 19.11 0.40 -7.92
CA THR A 119 18.17 1.53 -7.97
C THR A 119 18.25 2.33 -9.27
N TYR A 120 19.45 2.47 -9.85
CA TYR A 120 19.64 3.24 -11.09
C TYR A 120 19.31 2.46 -12.36
N ARG A 121 19.17 1.12 -12.27
CA ARG A 121 18.86 0.28 -13.44
C ARG A 121 17.45 0.57 -13.95
N ASP A 122 16.47 0.69 -13.05
CA ASP A 122 15.07 0.90 -13.43
C ASP A 122 14.81 2.36 -13.89
N GLU A 123 15.55 3.33 -13.35
CA GLU A 123 15.52 4.73 -13.81
C GLU A 123 16.00 4.86 -15.26
N ILE A 124 17.13 4.22 -15.59
CA ILE A 124 17.71 4.23 -16.94
C ILE A 124 16.80 3.46 -17.91
N VAL A 125 16.28 2.29 -17.51
CA VAL A 125 15.34 1.52 -18.32
C VAL A 125 14.08 2.33 -18.59
N GLY A 126 13.49 2.97 -17.58
CA GLY A 126 12.32 3.84 -17.74
C GLY A 126 12.58 5.03 -18.68
N ALA A 127 13.74 5.68 -18.58
CA ALA A 127 14.14 6.78 -19.45
C ALA A 127 14.34 6.32 -20.90
N VAL A 128 15.05 5.20 -21.11
CA VAL A 128 15.29 4.61 -22.43
C VAL A 128 13.98 4.17 -23.09
N LEU A 129 13.06 3.58 -22.32
CA LEU A 129 11.76 3.14 -22.80
C LEU A 129 10.84 4.31 -23.15
N SER A 130 10.88 5.40 -22.38
CA SER A 130 10.13 6.62 -22.69
C SER A 130 10.60 7.27 -24.00
N LEU A 131 11.87 7.06 -24.36
CA LEU A 131 12.43 7.51 -25.63
C LEU A 131 12.11 6.57 -26.80
N MET A 132 11.70 5.31 -26.56
CA MET A 132 11.35 4.36 -27.63
C MET A 132 10.07 4.77 -28.35
N PRO A 133 9.94 4.54 -29.68
CA PRO A 133 8.66 4.68 -30.36
C PRO A 133 7.64 3.76 -29.70
N HIS A 134 6.58 4.36 -29.20
CA HIS A 134 5.49 3.68 -28.53
C HIS A 134 4.17 4.10 -29.16
N GLN A 135 3.23 3.17 -29.22
CA GLN A 135 1.87 3.45 -29.65
C GLN A 135 1.02 3.66 -28.40
N THR A 136 0.32 4.79 -28.32
CA THR A 136 -0.73 4.95 -27.31
C THR A 136 -1.91 4.08 -27.72
N LEU A 137 -2.32 3.16 -26.85
CA LEU A 137 -3.47 2.31 -27.12
C LEU A 137 -4.74 3.01 -26.61
N PRO A 138 -5.81 3.12 -27.41
CA PRO A 138 -7.10 3.63 -26.94
C PRO A 138 -7.80 2.62 -26.02
N SER A 139 -7.55 1.33 -26.23
CA SER A 139 -8.10 0.24 -25.42
C SER A 139 -7.16 -0.95 -25.38
N LEU A 140 -7.09 -1.66 -24.26
CA LEU A 140 -6.34 -2.89 -24.06
C LEU A 140 -7.13 -3.88 -23.20
N GLU A 141 -7.46 -5.04 -23.76
CA GLU A 141 -7.98 -6.17 -22.97
C GLU A 141 -6.83 -7.01 -22.41
N ILE A 142 -6.77 -7.11 -21.08
CA ILE A 142 -5.73 -7.87 -20.38
C ILE A 142 -6.27 -9.25 -20.05
N THR A 143 -5.74 -10.25 -20.74
CA THR A 143 -6.01 -11.69 -20.58
C THR A 143 -4.70 -12.44 -20.36
N PRO A 144 -4.71 -13.70 -19.87
CA PRO A 144 -3.53 -14.55 -19.76
C PRO A 144 -2.87 -14.91 -21.10
N GLU A 145 -3.50 -14.58 -22.23
CA GLU A 145 -2.94 -14.75 -23.58
C GLU A 145 -2.54 -13.43 -24.27
N THR A 146 -2.90 -12.27 -23.72
CA THR A 146 -2.57 -10.95 -24.31
C THR A 146 -1.10 -10.82 -24.67
N LYS A 147 -0.85 -10.30 -25.89
CA LYS A 147 0.47 -9.95 -26.41
C LYS A 147 0.38 -8.56 -27.01
N VAL A 148 1.43 -7.78 -26.82
CA VAL A 148 1.68 -6.55 -27.58
C VAL A 148 2.81 -6.82 -28.58
N GLU A 149 2.68 -6.32 -29.81
CA GLU A 149 3.71 -6.47 -30.85
C GLU A 149 4.79 -5.39 -30.73
N THR A 150 4.36 -4.18 -30.37
CA THR A 150 5.20 -3.00 -30.16
C THR A 150 5.14 -2.56 -28.69
N VAL A 151 5.96 -1.58 -28.31
CA VAL A 151 5.85 -0.98 -26.97
C VAL A 151 4.57 -0.17 -26.97
N ALA A 152 3.67 -0.48 -26.04
CA ALA A 152 2.42 0.24 -25.87
C ALA A 152 2.50 1.16 -24.66
N ARG A 153 1.94 2.35 -24.78
CA ARG A 153 1.76 3.29 -23.66
C ARG A 153 0.30 3.31 -23.25
N LEU A 154 0.04 3.04 -21.98
CA LEU A 154 -1.27 3.22 -21.35
C LEU A 154 -1.25 4.56 -20.61
N THR A 155 -2.27 5.36 -20.90
CA THR A 155 -2.54 6.66 -20.27
C THR A 155 -3.88 6.58 -19.54
N ARG A 156 -4.29 7.66 -18.87
CA ARG A 156 -5.58 7.72 -18.16
C ARG A 156 -6.77 7.51 -19.09
N GLU A 157 -6.65 7.98 -20.33
CA GLU A 157 -7.66 7.81 -21.38
C GLU A 157 -7.67 6.40 -21.96
N THR A 158 -6.63 5.60 -21.73
CA THR A 158 -6.59 4.22 -22.20
C THR A 158 -7.58 3.37 -21.42
N LYS A 159 -8.54 2.79 -22.14
CA LYS A 159 -9.49 1.83 -21.57
C LYS A 159 -8.83 0.47 -21.36
N VAL A 160 -8.69 0.02 -20.12
CA VAL A 160 -8.20 -1.31 -19.77
C VAL A 160 -9.38 -2.20 -19.41
N VAL A 161 -9.55 -3.31 -20.14
CA VAL A 161 -10.64 -4.27 -19.87
C VAL A 161 -10.08 -5.49 -19.15
N LEU A 162 -10.65 -5.80 -17.99
CA LEU A 162 -10.36 -7.00 -17.20
C LEU A 162 -11.58 -7.93 -17.19
N SER A 163 -11.38 -9.21 -17.51
CA SER A 163 -12.48 -10.17 -17.58
C SER A 163 -11.99 -11.60 -17.35
N ASN A 164 -12.50 -12.28 -16.31
CA ASN A 164 -12.18 -13.67 -15.98
C ASN A 164 -10.67 -13.92 -15.79
N VAL A 165 -9.99 -12.95 -15.18
CA VAL A 165 -8.55 -12.95 -14.93
C VAL A 165 -8.22 -12.80 -13.46
N ALA A 166 -7.07 -13.32 -13.06
CA ALA A 166 -6.43 -12.97 -11.80
C ALA A 166 -5.29 -11.97 -12.09
N VAL A 167 -5.20 -10.91 -11.29
CA VAL A 167 -4.20 -9.84 -11.43
C VAL A 167 -3.54 -9.64 -10.07
N ILE A 168 -2.22 -9.49 -10.03
CA ILE A 168 -1.56 -9.15 -8.77
C ILE A 168 -1.94 -7.72 -8.35
N ASP A 169 -2.10 -7.51 -7.04
CA ASP A 169 -2.46 -6.23 -6.43
C ASP A 169 -1.64 -5.05 -6.97
N ALA A 170 -0.31 -5.14 -7.01
CA ALA A 170 0.58 -4.10 -7.49
C ALA A 170 0.24 -3.65 -8.94
N LEU A 171 -0.05 -4.61 -9.82
CA LEU A 171 -0.47 -4.30 -11.19
C LEU A 171 -1.89 -3.73 -11.22
N PHE A 172 -2.81 -4.31 -10.47
CA PHE A 172 -4.19 -3.87 -10.41
C PHE A 172 -4.29 -2.41 -9.96
N PHE A 173 -3.65 -2.04 -8.85
CA PHE A 173 -3.72 -0.69 -8.30
C PHE A 173 -3.02 0.35 -9.18
N LYS A 174 -1.87 0.03 -9.79
CA LYS A 174 -1.25 0.96 -10.76
C LYS A 174 -2.11 1.12 -12.04
N LEU A 175 -2.81 0.08 -12.50
CA LEU A 175 -3.81 0.22 -13.57
C LEU A 175 -4.97 1.13 -13.15
N MET A 176 -5.50 0.94 -11.94
CA MET A 176 -6.57 1.77 -11.38
C MET A 176 -6.19 3.26 -11.27
N ALA A 177 -4.94 3.54 -10.94
CA ALA A 177 -4.42 4.90 -10.78
C ALA A 177 -4.10 5.60 -12.11
N ARG A 178 -3.70 4.85 -13.15
CA ARG A 178 -3.09 5.40 -14.38
C ARG A 178 -3.87 5.11 -15.67
N THR A 179 -5.01 4.41 -15.60
CA THR A 179 -5.83 4.03 -16.77
C THR A 179 -7.32 4.02 -16.43
N SER A 180 -8.20 3.95 -17.44
CA SER A 180 -9.63 3.75 -17.26
C SER A 180 -9.95 2.25 -17.21
N VAL A 181 -10.19 1.68 -16.03
CA VAL A 181 -10.36 0.24 -15.83
C VAL A 181 -11.84 -0.15 -15.90
N THR A 182 -12.17 -1.09 -16.79
CA THR A 182 -13.50 -1.71 -16.89
C THR A 182 -13.42 -3.19 -16.52
N ILE A 183 -14.17 -3.60 -15.49
CA ILE A 183 -14.35 -5.01 -15.15
C ILE A 183 -15.63 -5.53 -15.84
N ARG A 184 -15.47 -6.41 -16.84
CA ARG A 184 -16.59 -6.94 -17.64
C ARG A 184 -17.32 -8.10 -16.97
N ASN A 185 -16.58 -8.98 -16.30
CA ASN A 185 -17.10 -10.16 -15.60
C ASN A 185 -16.57 -10.15 -14.15
N LYS A 186 -15.99 -11.26 -13.69
CA LYS A 186 -15.32 -11.35 -12.39
C LYS A 186 -13.81 -11.35 -12.58
N ILE A 187 -13.08 -10.79 -11.61
CA ILE A 187 -11.62 -10.88 -11.54
C ILE A 187 -11.18 -11.38 -10.18
N SER A 188 -9.95 -11.86 -10.07
CA SER A 188 -9.29 -12.11 -8.78
C SER A 188 -8.15 -11.13 -8.58
N VAL A 189 -8.02 -10.56 -7.38
CA VAL A 189 -6.85 -9.75 -6.99
C VAL A 189 -6.02 -10.54 -5.99
N VAL A 190 -4.74 -10.72 -6.30
CA VAL A 190 -3.82 -11.64 -5.62
C VAL A 190 -2.66 -10.86 -5.02
N GLY A 191 -2.24 -11.21 -3.80
CA GLY A 191 -1.06 -10.62 -3.18
C GLY A 191 0.20 -10.74 -4.04
N HIS A 192 0.95 -9.66 -4.19
CA HIS A 192 2.30 -9.73 -4.74
C HIS A 192 3.22 -10.47 -3.77
N ASP A 193 3.81 -11.57 -4.25
CA ASP A 193 4.90 -12.27 -3.59
C ASP A 193 6.04 -12.39 -4.61
N ASN A 194 7.27 -12.22 -4.15
CA ASN A 194 8.49 -12.33 -4.95
C ASN A 194 8.64 -13.71 -5.61
N SER A 195 7.78 -14.67 -5.25
CA SER A 195 7.72 -16.02 -5.83
C SER A 195 6.96 -16.13 -7.17
N PHE A 196 6.27 -15.09 -7.64
CA PHE A 196 5.48 -15.16 -8.87
C PHE A 196 6.13 -14.48 -10.08
N ASP A 197 6.65 -15.29 -11.02
CA ASP A 197 7.10 -14.86 -12.37
C ASP A 197 5.97 -14.35 -13.31
N ARG A 198 4.78 -14.09 -12.76
CA ARG A 198 3.56 -13.79 -13.51
C ARG A 198 2.71 -12.79 -12.75
N CYS A 199 2.42 -11.65 -13.37
CA CYS A 199 1.50 -10.65 -12.82
C CYS A 199 0.02 -10.88 -13.19
N ILE A 200 -0.27 -11.78 -14.14
CA ILE A 200 -1.62 -12.08 -14.64
C ILE A 200 -1.81 -13.60 -14.75
N GLY A 201 -2.95 -14.11 -14.29
CA GLY A 201 -3.33 -15.51 -14.31
C GLY A 201 -4.79 -15.74 -14.72
N LYS A 202 -5.18 -17.01 -14.80
CA LYS A 202 -6.60 -17.39 -14.89
C LYS A 202 -7.32 -17.02 -13.59
N LEU A 203 -8.62 -16.75 -13.66
CA LEU A 203 -9.47 -16.53 -12.47
C LEU A 203 -9.24 -17.62 -11.41
N GLY A 204 -9.17 -17.24 -10.14
CA GLY A 204 -8.92 -18.16 -9.02
C GLY A 204 -7.44 -18.56 -8.83
N TRP A 205 -6.52 -18.08 -9.67
CA TRP A 205 -5.09 -18.27 -9.43
C TRP A 205 -4.63 -17.52 -8.16
N GLY A 206 -3.82 -18.17 -7.32
CA GLY A 206 -3.19 -17.54 -6.16
C GLY A 206 -4.14 -17.22 -5.01
N THR A 207 -5.37 -17.76 -5.04
CA THR A 207 -6.37 -17.56 -3.98
C THR A 207 -6.12 -18.43 -2.74
N ASP A 208 -4.94 -19.02 -2.61
CA ASP A 208 -4.47 -19.78 -1.45
C ASP A 208 -3.61 -18.94 -0.50
N ARG A 209 -3.08 -17.78 -0.93
CA ARG A 209 -2.19 -16.91 -0.12
C ARG A 209 -2.82 -15.55 0.30
N PRO A 210 -2.53 -15.04 1.51
CA PRO A 210 -3.07 -13.76 1.98
C PRO A 210 -2.62 -12.56 1.11
N THR A 211 -3.43 -11.51 1.01
CA THR A 211 -3.18 -10.34 0.13
C THR A 211 -2.90 -9.09 0.97
N LYS A 212 -1.72 -8.48 0.80
CA LYS A 212 -1.38 -7.18 1.42
C LYS A 212 -1.67 -6.06 0.41
N ILE A 213 -2.70 -5.25 0.67
CA ILE A 213 -3.07 -4.12 -0.20
C ILE A 213 -2.31 -2.87 0.25
N CYS A 214 -1.18 -2.60 -0.40
CA CYS A 214 -0.52 -1.30 -0.32
C CYS A 214 -0.94 -0.48 -1.55
N PHE A 215 -1.50 0.70 -1.32
CA PHE A 215 -1.79 1.65 -2.38
C PHE A 215 -0.89 2.87 -2.19
N ASP A 216 0.13 2.93 -3.04
CA ASP A 216 1.08 4.05 -3.09
C ASP A 216 0.63 5.02 -4.19
N GLY A 217 -0.64 5.44 -4.16
CA GLY A 217 -1.10 6.51 -5.05
C GLY A 217 -0.38 7.78 -4.68
N GLU A 218 0.54 8.19 -5.54
CA GLU A 218 1.53 9.23 -5.24
C GLU A 218 0.93 10.63 -5.44
N SER A 219 -0.11 10.75 -6.27
CA SER A 219 -0.75 12.02 -6.61
C SER A 219 -2.26 12.03 -6.35
N LYS A 220 -2.79 13.22 -6.04
CA LYS A 220 -4.23 13.44 -5.90
C LYS A 220 -5.01 12.99 -7.13
N GLU A 221 -4.46 13.20 -8.32
CA GLU A 221 -5.14 12.80 -9.55
C GLU A 221 -5.14 11.27 -9.77
N GLU A 222 -4.14 10.55 -9.25
CA GLU A 222 -4.14 9.07 -9.25
C GLU A 222 -5.21 8.51 -8.31
N ILE A 223 -5.41 9.16 -7.15
CA ILE A 223 -6.48 8.83 -6.20
C ILE A 223 -7.85 9.09 -6.84
N GLU A 224 -8.05 10.27 -7.45
CA GLU A 224 -9.30 10.62 -8.15
C GLU A 224 -9.60 9.62 -9.29
N GLN A 225 -8.61 9.28 -10.12
CA GLN A 225 -8.77 8.28 -11.18
C GLN A 225 -9.18 6.91 -10.62
N THR A 226 -8.56 6.52 -9.50
CA THR A 226 -8.89 5.27 -8.81
C THR A 226 -10.34 5.28 -8.34
N TYR A 227 -10.81 6.39 -7.76
CA TYR A 227 -12.19 6.53 -7.30
C TYR A 227 -13.20 6.48 -8.44
N GLU A 228 -12.93 7.13 -9.58
CA GLU A 228 -13.77 7.03 -10.78
C GLU A 228 -13.90 5.58 -11.27
N ASN A 229 -12.77 4.86 -11.32
CA ASN A 229 -12.75 3.46 -11.71
C ASN A 229 -13.58 2.61 -10.72
N ILE A 230 -13.43 2.81 -9.41
CA ILE A 230 -14.22 2.10 -8.39
C ILE A 230 -15.72 2.38 -8.56
N ALA A 231 -16.11 3.64 -8.79
CA ALA A 231 -17.51 4.03 -8.94
C ALA A 231 -18.17 3.37 -10.17
N ALA A 232 -17.40 3.14 -11.24
CA ALA A 232 -17.88 2.50 -12.45
C ALA A 232 -17.94 0.95 -12.36
N MET A 233 -17.40 0.34 -11.29
CA MET A 233 -17.29 -1.12 -11.19
C MET A 233 -18.61 -1.78 -10.78
N PRO A 234 -18.93 -2.97 -11.34
CA PRO A 234 -20.02 -3.78 -10.82
C PRO A 234 -19.74 -4.25 -9.39
N LYS A 235 -20.78 -4.33 -8.56
CA LYS A 235 -20.70 -4.91 -7.22
C LYS A 235 -20.28 -6.39 -7.28
N ASN A 236 -19.55 -6.85 -6.27
CA ASN A 236 -19.09 -8.25 -6.16
C ASN A 236 -18.28 -8.76 -7.38
N SER A 237 -17.68 -7.86 -8.16
CA SER A 237 -16.90 -8.19 -9.36
C SER A 237 -15.45 -8.56 -9.07
N ILE A 238 -14.97 -8.31 -7.86
CA ILE A 238 -13.60 -8.58 -7.42
C ILE A 238 -13.61 -9.71 -6.37
N GLN A 239 -12.86 -10.76 -6.62
CA GLN A 239 -12.54 -11.78 -5.65
C GLN A 239 -11.13 -11.54 -5.10
N ILE A 240 -11.01 -11.13 -3.85
CA ILE A 240 -9.71 -11.07 -3.17
C ILE A 240 -9.55 -12.35 -2.38
N ASN A 241 -8.32 -12.90 -2.25
CA ASN A 241 -8.14 -13.98 -1.31
C ASN A 241 -8.50 -13.49 0.11
N ILE A 242 -9.49 -14.15 0.68
CA ILE A 242 -10.26 -13.76 1.86
C ILE A 242 -9.42 -13.92 3.16
N GLY A 243 -8.22 -14.52 3.12
CA GLY A 243 -7.41 -14.84 4.30
C GLY A 243 -6.91 -13.64 5.13
N GLU A 244 -6.37 -12.61 4.49
CA GLU A 244 -5.91 -11.41 5.18
C GLU A 244 -5.83 -10.26 4.18
N ILE A 245 -6.34 -9.09 4.57
CA ILE A 245 -6.24 -7.82 3.87
C ILE A 245 -5.58 -6.84 4.83
N LYS A 246 -4.46 -6.25 4.42
CA LYS A 246 -3.82 -5.16 5.14
C LYS A 246 -3.83 -3.92 4.26
N ALA A 247 -4.16 -2.76 4.82
CA ALA A 247 -4.02 -1.46 4.17
C ALA A 247 -3.35 -0.47 5.13
N ALA A 248 -2.49 0.39 4.57
CA ALA A 248 -1.81 1.43 5.31
C ALA A 248 -1.99 2.78 4.61
N GLU A 249 -1.99 3.86 5.40
CA GLU A 249 -2.03 5.24 4.91
C GLU A 249 -3.17 5.48 3.90
N GLU A 250 -2.90 6.11 2.75
CA GLU A 250 -3.85 6.39 1.66
C GLU A 250 -4.58 5.13 1.16
N GLY A 251 -3.96 3.96 1.28
CA GLY A 251 -4.56 2.70 0.88
C GLY A 251 -5.78 2.30 1.71
N ILE A 252 -5.96 2.89 2.90
CA ILE A 252 -7.15 2.66 3.71
C ILE A 252 -8.40 3.19 2.99
N CYS A 253 -8.36 4.43 2.50
CA CYS A 253 -9.48 5.06 1.80
C CYS A 253 -9.86 4.27 0.53
N VAL A 254 -8.85 3.88 -0.26
CA VAL A 254 -9.03 3.08 -1.47
C VAL A 254 -9.65 1.72 -1.15
N LEU A 255 -9.15 1.03 -0.12
CA LEU A 255 -9.69 -0.27 0.29
C LEU A 255 -11.16 -0.17 0.73
N LEU A 256 -11.51 0.81 1.56
CA LEU A 256 -12.87 0.94 2.09
C LEU A 256 -13.87 1.30 0.98
N LYS A 257 -13.47 2.09 -0.03
CA LYS A 257 -14.29 2.34 -1.22
C LYS A 257 -14.43 1.11 -2.12
N LEU A 258 -13.34 0.36 -2.31
CA LEU A 258 -13.35 -0.90 -3.07
C LEU A 258 -14.21 -1.98 -2.43
N ARG A 259 -14.53 -1.87 -1.13
CA ARG A 259 -15.25 -2.91 -0.40
C ARG A 259 -16.56 -3.34 -1.06
N ALA A 260 -17.30 -2.42 -1.68
CA ALA A 260 -18.55 -2.72 -2.39
C ALA A 260 -18.35 -3.59 -3.65
N CYS A 261 -17.14 -3.59 -4.22
CA CYS A 261 -16.78 -4.40 -5.38
C CYS A 261 -16.25 -5.78 -4.98
N ILE A 262 -15.86 -5.97 -3.71
CA ILE A 262 -15.25 -7.20 -3.22
C ILE A 262 -16.31 -8.20 -2.77
N ASP A 263 -16.31 -9.38 -3.38
CA ASP A 263 -17.13 -10.52 -2.99
C ASP A 263 -16.59 -11.23 -1.73
N GLY A 264 -17.49 -11.70 -0.87
CA GLY A 264 -17.16 -12.55 0.28
C GLY A 264 -16.96 -11.86 1.64
N CYS A 265 -16.70 -12.70 2.65
CA CYS A 265 -16.38 -12.30 4.03
C CYS A 265 -14.88 -11.98 4.14
N ILE A 266 -14.47 -11.13 5.08
CA ILE A 266 -13.05 -10.85 5.33
C ILE A 266 -12.59 -11.72 6.51
N GLN A 267 -11.56 -12.56 6.36
CA GLN A 267 -11.03 -13.32 7.51
C GLN A 267 -10.19 -12.42 8.40
N SER A 268 -9.38 -11.54 7.84
CA SER A 268 -8.55 -10.61 8.61
C SER A 268 -8.44 -9.27 7.90
N LEU A 269 -8.78 -8.19 8.60
CA LEU A 269 -8.66 -6.81 8.14
C LEU A 269 -7.68 -6.07 9.07
N SER A 270 -6.59 -5.54 8.51
CA SER A 270 -5.62 -4.72 9.24
C SER A 270 -5.53 -3.34 8.60
N LEU A 271 -5.83 -2.27 9.34
CA LEU A 271 -5.66 -0.89 8.89
C LEU A 271 -4.65 -0.18 9.78
N GLU A 272 -3.68 0.50 9.18
CA GLU A 272 -2.62 1.20 9.89
C GLU A 272 -2.42 2.60 9.34
N SER A 273 -2.48 3.61 10.21
CA SER A 273 -2.22 4.98 9.79
C SER A 273 -1.32 5.69 10.79
N SER A 274 -0.19 6.19 10.29
CA SER A 274 0.78 6.98 11.04
C SER A 274 0.38 8.46 11.19
N LYS A 275 -0.55 8.93 10.35
CA LYS A 275 -1.06 10.30 10.36
C LYS A 275 -2.58 10.33 10.20
N ARG A 276 -3.20 11.37 10.76
CA ARG A 276 -4.64 11.60 10.62
C ARG A 276 -5.04 12.00 9.20
N GLU A 277 -4.17 12.72 8.49
CA GLU A 277 -4.40 13.24 7.13
C GLU A 277 -4.89 12.15 6.16
N TYR A 278 -4.28 10.97 6.20
CA TYR A 278 -4.61 9.83 5.35
C TYR A 278 -6.04 9.28 5.53
N ILE A 279 -6.69 9.62 6.65
CA ILE A 279 -8.02 9.09 7.00
C ILE A 279 -9.07 10.19 7.14
N GLU A 280 -8.72 11.45 6.92
CA GLU A 280 -9.64 12.59 7.13
C GLU A 280 -10.92 12.47 6.31
N GLU A 281 -10.83 11.96 5.07
CA GLU A 281 -11.99 11.73 4.22
C GLU A 281 -12.98 10.77 4.88
N ILE A 282 -12.46 9.68 5.46
CA ILE A 282 -13.26 8.67 6.17
C ILE A 282 -13.87 9.27 7.45
N LEU A 283 -13.12 10.09 8.19
CA LEU A 283 -13.60 10.66 9.44
C LEU A 283 -14.80 11.61 9.26
N LYS A 284 -14.95 12.20 8.07
CA LYS A 284 -16.11 13.04 7.68
C LYS A 284 -17.39 12.23 7.44
N THR A 285 -17.30 10.91 7.28
CA THR A 285 -18.48 10.05 7.09
C THR A 285 -19.26 9.87 8.39
N GLU A 286 -20.53 9.50 8.29
CA GLU A 286 -21.35 9.17 9.45
C GLU A 286 -20.86 7.89 10.14
N ASN A 287 -21.12 7.76 11.43
CA ASN A 287 -20.83 6.53 12.16
C ASN A 287 -21.68 5.37 11.61
N ASN A 288 -21.15 4.16 11.58
CA ASN A 288 -21.79 2.98 11.00
C ASN A 288 -22.20 3.14 9.51
N SER A 289 -21.48 3.93 8.72
CA SER A 289 -21.78 4.12 7.29
C SER A 289 -20.95 3.22 6.36
N ILE A 290 -19.78 2.76 6.80
CA ILE A 290 -18.85 1.99 5.96
C ILE A 290 -19.08 0.50 6.13
N TRP A 291 -19.83 -0.11 5.22
CA TRP A 291 -20.12 -1.55 5.25
C TRP A 291 -18.86 -2.40 5.04
N VAL A 292 -18.44 -3.15 6.06
CA VAL A 292 -17.34 -4.13 5.98
C VAL A 292 -17.82 -5.58 5.96
N GLY A 293 -19.10 -5.83 6.27
CA GLY A 293 -19.71 -7.15 6.28
C GLY A 293 -19.28 -8.00 7.47
N LYS A 294 -19.05 -9.31 7.25
CA LYS A 294 -18.53 -10.23 8.27
C LYS A 294 -17.00 -10.18 8.29
N VAL A 295 -16.42 -9.97 9.46
CA VAL A 295 -14.97 -9.85 9.70
C VAL A 295 -14.56 -10.76 10.87
N LYS A 296 -13.70 -11.76 10.63
CA LYS A 296 -13.24 -12.64 11.73
C LYS A 296 -12.16 -12.01 12.59
N LYS A 297 -11.20 -11.27 12.01
CA LYS A 297 -10.13 -10.58 12.74
C LYS A 297 -10.05 -9.13 12.27
N LEU A 298 -10.06 -8.20 13.21
CA LEU A 298 -9.90 -6.77 12.93
C LEU A 298 -8.72 -6.23 13.75
N SER A 299 -7.78 -5.59 13.07
CA SER A 299 -6.65 -4.88 13.67
C SER A 299 -6.62 -3.45 13.17
N LEU A 300 -6.68 -2.48 14.07
CA LEU A 300 -6.54 -1.05 13.75
C LEU A 300 -5.39 -0.47 14.57
N THR A 301 -4.46 0.21 13.91
CA THR A 301 -3.24 0.75 14.52
C THR A 301 -3.05 2.23 14.20
N GLY A 302 -2.63 3.00 15.22
CA GLY A 302 -2.44 4.45 15.15
C GLY A 302 -3.75 5.18 14.88
N TYR A 303 -3.72 6.20 14.03
CA TYR A 303 -4.89 6.98 13.68
C TYR A 303 -6.02 6.15 13.04
N ALA A 304 -5.71 4.98 12.46
CA ALA A 304 -6.74 4.10 11.89
C ALA A 304 -7.77 3.61 12.93
N VAL A 305 -7.46 3.70 14.23
CA VAL A 305 -8.41 3.42 15.32
C VAL A 305 -9.62 4.38 15.26
N GLU A 306 -9.46 5.62 14.83
CA GLU A 306 -10.56 6.60 14.68
C GLU A 306 -11.58 6.21 13.58
N ILE A 307 -11.20 5.29 12.67
CA ILE A 307 -12.12 4.76 11.65
C ILE A 307 -13.10 3.76 12.26
N PHE A 308 -12.74 3.12 13.38
CA PHE A 308 -13.52 2.04 13.97
C PHE A 308 -15.03 2.33 14.11
N PRO A 309 -15.47 3.51 14.58
CA PRO A 309 -16.88 3.85 14.73
C PRO A 309 -17.60 4.09 13.40
N LYS A 310 -16.85 4.27 12.30
CA LYS A 310 -17.37 4.42 10.94
C LYS A 310 -17.71 3.07 10.31
N LEU A 311 -17.10 1.99 10.78
CA LEU A 311 -17.29 0.65 10.23
C LEU A 311 -18.63 0.05 10.64
N LYS A 312 -19.36 -0.50 9.67
CA LYS A 312 -20.62 -1.23 9.84
C LYS A 312 -20.39 -2.71 9.56
N PHE A 313 -20.57 -3.52 10.60
CA PHE A 313 -20.50 -4.97 10.53
C PHE A 313 -21.86 -5.57 10.23
N HIS A 314 -21.85 -6.78 9.67
CA HIS A 314 -23.07 -7.58 9.53
C HIS A 314 -23.67 -7.91 10.90
N GLU A 315 -25.00 -8.00 11.00
CA GLU A 315 -25.70 -8.25 12.28
C GLU A 315 -25.25 -9.57 12.92
N GLU A 316 -25.18 -10.64 12.12
CA GLU A 316 -24.65 -11.96 12.50
C GLU A 316 -23.10 -12.05 12.53
N ASN A 317 -22.37 -10.95 12.72
CA ASN A 317 -20.90 -11.03 12.75
C ASN A 317 -20.43 -11.83 13.98
N VAL A 318 -19.51 -12.77 13.75
CA VAL A 318 -18.83 -13.53 14.80
C VAL A 318 -17.34 -13.32 14.63
N MET A 319 -16.79 -12.44 15.46
CA MET A 319 -15.39 -12.01 15.43
C MET A 319 -14.54 -12.87 16.37
N GLU A 320 -13.45 -13.42 15.85
CA GLU A 320 -12.45 -14.16 16.62
C GLU A 320 -11.53 -13.22 17.41
N LYS A 321 -11.15 -12.07 16.83
CA LYS A 321 -10.21 -11.13 17.44
C LYS A 321 -10.48 -9.68 17.01
N LEU A 322 -10.65 -8.79 17.98
CA LEU A 322 -10.58 -7.33 17.84
C LEU A 322 -9.26 -6.85 18.47
N THR A 323 -8.47 -6.07 17.74
CA THR A 323 -7.22 -5.47 18.23
C THR A 323 -7.17 -4.01 17.84
N LEU A 324 -7.11 -3.12 18.83
CA LEU A 324 -7.00 -1.67 18.63
C LEU A 324 -5.77 -1.18 19.39
N LEU A 325 -4.86 -0.50 18.70
CA LEU A 325 -3.62 0.04 19.26
C LEU A 325 -3.47 1.50 18.84
N GLN A 326 -3.50 2.42 19.80
CA GLN A 326 -3.39 3.85 19.51
C GLN A 326 -2.39 4.54 20.45
N HIS A 327 -1.25 4.98 19.94
CA HIS A 327 -0.19 5.55 20.76
C HIS A 327 -0.53 6.95 21.32
N HIS A 328 0.11 7.28 22.43
CA HIS A 328 -0.20 8.41 23.31
C HIS A 328 0.03 9.80 22.69
N ASP A 329 0.78 9.91 21.59
CA ASP A 329 1.04 11.20 20.93
C ASP A 329 -0.14 11.67 20.05
N GLU A 330 -1.20 10.87 19.97
CA GLU A 330 -2.38 11.09 19.13
C GLU A 330 -3.57 11.69 19.92
N LYS A 331 -3.33 12.44 21.01
CA LYS A 331 -4.32 12.83 22.07
C LYS A 331 -5.61 13.57 21.65
N ASN A 332 -5.78 13.94 20.40
CA ASN A 332 -6.99 14.63 19.90
C ASN A 332 -7.89 13.70 19.08
N THR A 333 -8.07 12.48 19.59
CA THR A 333 -8.87 11.46 18.93
C THR A 333 -10.36 11.82 19.05
N GLY A 334 -11.13 11.60 17.98
CA GLY A 334 -12.59 11.77 18.04
C GLY A 334 -13.31 10.80 18.99
N ILE A 335 -12.60 9.96 19.75
CA ILE A 335 -13.16 8.84 20.52
C ILE A 335 -14.08 9.33 21.66
N GLU A 336 -13.72 10.42 22.32
CA GLU A 336 -14.54 11.00 23.40
C GLU A 336 -15.95 11.38 22.92
N LYS A 337 -16.07 11.80 21.66
CA LYS A 337 -17.35 12.21 21.04
C LYS A 337 -18.26 11.02 20.73
N ILE A 338 -17.75 9.80 20.81
CA ILE A 338 -18.54 8.59 20.54
C ILE A 338 -19.45 8.32 21.75
N LYS A 339 -20.72 8.03 21.47
CA LYS A 339 -21.68 7.64 22.50
C LYS A 339 -21.33 6.26 23.06
N ASN A 340 -21.50 6.07 24.38
CA ASN A 340 -21.32 4.75 24.99
C ASN A 340 -22.31 3.73 24.38
N LYS A 341 -21.89 2.47 24.28
CA LYS A 341 -22.68 1.37 23.70
C LYS A 341 -23.19 1.63 22.27
N SER A 342 -22.51 2.44 21.47
CA SER A 342 -22.93 2.77 20.09
C SER A 342 -22.27 1.92 19.00
N ILE A 343 -21.17 1.23 19.29
CA ILE A 343 -20.42 0.45 18.30
C ILE A 343 -20.81 -1.03 18.41
N TRP A 344 -21.50 -1.54 17.39
CA TRP A 344 -21.85 -2.97 17.31
C TRP A 344 -20.83 -3.73 16.45
N VAL A 345 -20.21 -4.76 17.02
CA VAL A 345 -19.26 -5.64 16.32
C VAL A 345 -19.73 -7.10 16.19
N GLY A 346 -20.94 -7.41 16.68
CA GLY A 346 -21.43 -8.78 16.78
C GLY A 346 -20.90 -9.51 18.02
N LYS A 347 -20.82 -10.84 17.96
CA LYS A 347 -20.20 -11.67 19.02
C LYS A 347 -18.67 -11.62 18.86
N VAL A 348 -17.92 -11.44 19.94
CA VAL A 348 -16.46 -11.32 19.92
C VAL A 348 -15.79 -12.25 20.92
N LYS A 349 -14.86 -13.08 20.44
CA LYS A 349 -14.13 -14.06 21.27
C LYS A 349 -12.95 -13.44 22.01
N LYS A 350 -12.22 -12.49 21.39
CA LYS A 350 -11.04 -11.87 21.98
C LYS A 350 -11.02 -10.38 21.69
N VAL A 351 -10.83 -9.56 22.71
CA VAL A 351 -10.64 -8.11 22.60
C VAL A 351 -9.28 -7.76 23.18
N SER A 352 -8.50 -7.00 22.43
CA SER A 352 -7.20 -6.46 22.86
C SER A 352 -7.18 -4.97 22.57
N LEU A 353 -7.17 -4.14 23.62
CA LEU A 353 -7.11 -2.69 23.51
C LEU A 353 -5.83 -2.21 24.20
N SER A 354 -5.07 -1.37 23.51
CA SER A 354 -3.78 -0.89 24.01
C SER A 354 -3.67 0.63 23.88
N CYS A 355 -3.05 1.25 24.89
CA CYS A 355 -2.86 2.69 25.02
C CYS A 355 -4.22 3.42 25.00
N TYR A 356 -4.32 4.56 24.30
CA TYR A 356 -5.53 5.37 24.22
C TYR A 356 -6.75 4.61 23.61
N ALA A 357 -6.52 3.52 22.87
CA ALA A 357 -7.60 2.70 22.33
C ALA A 357 -8.44 2.01 23.42
N VAL A 358 -7.99 1.98 24.67
CA VAL A 358 -8.75 1.46 25.81
C VAL A 358 -10.04 2.27 26.03
N GLU A 359 -10.06 3.57 25.74
CA GLU A 359 -11.25 4.45 25.80
C GLU A 359 -12.41 4.01 24.88
N ILE A 360 -12.15 3.11 23.93
CA ILE A 360 -13.19 2.52 23.07
C ILE A 360 -14.03 1.48 23.81
N LEU A 361 -13.52 0.88 24.88
CA LEU A 361 -14.21 -0.17 25.64
C LEU A 361 -15.66 0.21 26.03
N PRO A 362 -15.93 1.36 26.68
CA PRO A 362 -17.30 1.79 27.02
C PRO A 362 -18.18 2.10 25.78
N LYS A 363 -17.56 2.28 24.61
CA LYS A 363 -18.27 2.56 23.34
C LYS A 363 -18.75 1.28 22.66
N LEU A 364 -18.17 0.13 22.99
CA LEU A 364 -18.58 -1.17 22.47
C LEU A 364 -19.96 -1.57 23.01
N ARG A 365 -20.83 -2.04 22.12
CA ARG A 365 -22.08 -2.71 22.44
C ARG A 365 -21.84 -4.22 22.46
N ILE A 366 -21.45 -4.75 23.62
CA ILE A 366 -21.26 -6.19 23.81
C ILE A 366 -22.62 -6.82 24.10
N HIS A 367 -22.98 -7.86 23.34
CA HIS A 367 -24.22 -8.61 23.53
C HIS A 367 -24.21 -9.34 24.89
N GLU A 368 -25.36 -9.41 25.58
CA GLU A 368 -25.48 -10.05 26.90
C GLU A 368 -25.05 -11.53 26.87
N GLU A 369 -25.44 -12.25 25.83
CA GLU A 369 -25.03 -13.65 25.59
C GLU A 369 -23.58 -13.83 25.11
N ASN A 370 -22.78 -12.76 24.98
CA ASN A 370 -21.42 -12.90 24.48
C ASN A 370 -20.51 -13.53 25.54
N VAL A 371 -20.02 -14.74 25.25
CA VAL A 371 -18.99 -15.41 26.06
C VAL A 371 -17.62 -15.11 25.47
N MET A 372 -16.93 -14.13 26.05
CA MET A 372 -15.60 -13.71 25.62
C MET A 372 -14.53 -14.63 26.22
N LYS A 373 -13.63 -15.15 25.37
CA LYS A 373 -12.49 -15.95 25.82
C LYS A 373 -11.42 -15.08 26.48
N LYS A 374 -11.11 -13.91 25.92
CA LYS A 374 -10.04 -13.04 26.45
C LYS A 374 -10.40 -11.56 26.30
N LEU A 375 -10.32 -10.81 27.40
CA LEU A 375 -10.26 -9.35 27.42
C LEU A 375 -8.86 -8.93 27.86
N GLU A 376 -8.12 -8.25 26.99
CA GLU A 376 -6.79 -7.70 27.27
C GLU A 376 -6.81 -6.18 27.14
N LEU A 377 -6.47 -5.49 28.23
CA LEU A 377 -6.37 -4.04 28.30
C LEU A 377 -4.95 -3.66 28.74
N CYS A 378 -4.31 -2.76 28.02
CA CYS A 378 -2.95 -2.29 28.29
C CYS A 378 -2.95 -0.77 28.22
N ALA A 379 -2.56 -0.06 29.28
CA ALA A 379 -2.54 1.40 29.29
C ALA A 379 -1.24 1.88 29.94
N TYR A 380 -0.39 2.58 29.19
CA TYR A 380 0.96 2.96 29.64
C TYR A 380 0.97 4.24 30.48
N SER A 381 -0.13 5.00 30.47
CA SER A 381 -0.33 6.15 31.33
C SER A 381 -1.74 6.18 31.91
N SER A 382 -1.96 6.98 32.96
CA SER A 382 -3.29 7.28 33.47
C SER A 382 -4.13 8.13 32.48
N GLU A 383 -3.47 8.83 31.54
CA GLU A 383 -4.16 9.62 30.52
C GLU A 383 -4.84 8.72 29.47
N ASP A 384 -4.28 7.54 29.18
CA ASP A 384 -4.87 6.54 28.28
C ASP A 384 -6.27 6.06 28.72
N ILE A 385 -6.63 6.29 29.99
CA ILE A 385 -7.86 5.79 30.62
C ILE A 385 -8.63 6.87 31.40
N ALA A 386 -8.26 8.14 31.21
CA ALA A 386 -8.77 9.25 32.01
C ALA A 386 -10.29 9.45 31.85
N GLY A 387 -10.86 9.10 30.69
CA GLY A 387 -12.30 9.12 30.46
C GLY A 387 -13.01 8.00 31.21
N ILE A 388 -12.45 6.79 31.17
CA ILE A 388 -12.98 5.62 31.90
C ILE A 388 -12.93 5.82 33.42
N LEU A 389 -11.86 6.40 33.96
CA LEU A 389 -11.71 6.59 35.41
C LEU A 389 -12.81 7.47 36.02
N LYS A 390 -13.36 8.40 35.23
CA LYS A 390 -14.48 9.29 35.62
C LYS A 390 -15.84 8.58 35.60
N MET A 391 -15.93 7.38 35.04
CA MET A 391 -17.19 6.64 34.97
C MET A 391 -17.55 6.02 36.32
N GLU A 392 -18.84 5.75 36.54
CA GLU A 392 -19.31 5.02 37.70
C GLU A 392 -18.79 3.57 37.71
N ASN A 393 -18.70 2.98 38.89
CA ASN A 393 -18.31 1.57 39.03
C ASN A 393 -19.32 0.66 38.35
N ASN A 394 -18.85 -0.47 37.79
CA ASN A 394 -19.67 -1.44 37.04
C ASN A 394 -20.43 -0.88 35.82
N SER A 395 -20.12 0.35 35.37
CA SER A 395 -20.83 0.98 34.25
C SER A 395 -20.42 0.45 32.87
N ILE A 396 -19.26 -0.21 32.77
CA ILE A 396 -18.72 -0.78 31.53
C ILE A 396 -19.05 -2.29 31.48
N TRP A 397 -20.18 -2.62 30.87
CA TRP A 397 -20.61 -4.01 30.73
C TRP A 397 -19.75 -4.80 29.74
N VAL A 398 -19.10 -5.89 30.20
CA VAL A 398 -18.27 -6.78 29.37
C VAL A 398 -18.83 -8.20 29.21
N GLY A 399 -19.94 -8.52 29.87
CA GLY A 399 -20.61 -9.82 29.79
C GLY A 399 -19.84 -10.93 30.52
N LYS A 400 -19.78 -12.12 29.92
CA LYS A 400 -19.00 -13.27 30.44
C LYS A 400 -17.59 -13.23 29.86
N VAL A 401 -16.56 -13.23 30.70
CA VAL A 401 -15.13 -13.17 30.31
C VAL A 401 -14.37 -14.29 31.02
N LYS A 402 -13.78 -15.21 30.25
CA LYS A 402 -12.96 -16.30 30.80
C LYS A 402 -11.59 -15.82 31.27
N TRP A 403 -10.87 -15.08 30.41
CA TRP A 403 -9.52 -14.60 30.72
C TRP A 403 -9.48 -13.07 30.71
N LEU A 404 -9.12 -12.47 31.84
CA LEU A 404 -8.97 -11.03 31.99
C LEU A 404 -7.50 -10.68 32.20
N HIS A 405 -6.95 -9.87 31.31
CA HIS A 405 -5.57 -9.42 31.34
C HIS A 405 -5.55 -7.89 31.43
N LEU A 406 -5.08 -7.34 32.54
CA LEU A 406 -4.91 -5.91 32.74
C LEU A 406 -3.43 -5.60 32.90
N LYS A 407 -2.89 -4.70 32.08
CA LYS A 407 -1.48 -4.30 32.15
C LYS A 407 -1.35 -2.82 32.47
N ASP A 408 -0.37 -2.50 33.31
CA ASP A 408 -0.02 -1.13 33.68
C ASP A 408 -1.22 -0.39 34.29
N TYR A 409 -1.49 0.84 33.86
CA TYR A 409 -2.58 1.65 34.37
C TYR A 409 -3.96 1.05 34.10
N ALA A 410 -4.09 0.08 33.17
CA ALA A 410 -5.38 -0.54 32.88
C ALA A 410 -5.96 -1.33 34.08
N MET A 411 -5.15 -1.63 35.10
CA MET A 411 -5.64 -2.21 36.36
C MET A 411 -6.65 -1.30 37.07
N GLU A 412 -6.51 0.03 36.93
CA GLU A 412 -7.43 1.00 37.55
C GLU A 412 -8.84 0.98 36.93
N ILE A 413 -9.01 0.32 35.78
CA ILE A 413 -10.31 0.13 35.12
C ILE A 413 -11.12 -0.99 35.78
N LEU A 414 -10.50 -1.88 36.55
CA LEU A 414 -11.18 -3.06 37.11
C LEU A 414 -12.50 -2.70 37.84
N PRO A 415 -12.59 -1.68 38.71
CA PRO A 415 -13.84 -1.32 39.39
C PRO A 415 -14.92 -0.79 38.44
N LYS A 416 -14.56 -0.39 37.21
CA LYS A 416 -15.47 0.14 36.20
C LYS A 416 -16.11 -0.96 35.36
N LEU A 417 -15.53 -2.17 35.36
CA LEU A 417 -16.01 -3.31 34.58
C LEU A 417 -17.20 -3.99 35.28
N GLY A 418 -18.32 -4.10 34.59
CA GLY A 418 -19.47 -4.90 34.98
C GLY A 418 -19.45 -6.26 34.28
N PHE A 419 -19.54 -7.33 35.07
CA PHE A 419 -19.59 -8.72 34.59
C PHE A 419 -20.98 -9.31 34.79
N HIS A 420 -21.29 -10.32 33.99
CA HIS A 420 -22.48 -11.13 34.22
C HIS A 420 -22.42 -11.85 35.58
N GLU A 421 -23.56 -12.01 36.25
CA GLU A 421 -23.63 -12.64 37.59
C GLU A 421 -23.04 -14.06 37.58
N GLU A 422 -23.38 -14.85 36.57
CA GLU A 422 -22.81 -16.19 36.31
C GLU A 422 -21.41 -16.18 35.66
N ASN A 423 -20.63 -15.11 35.78
CA ASN A 423 -19.30 -15.08 35.17
C ASN A 423 -18.25 -15.80 36.04
N GLU A 424 -17.61 -16.80 35.47
CA GLU A 424 -16.48 -17.51 36.09
C GLU A 424 -15.19 -17.18 35.34
N ILE A 425 -14.35 -16.31 35.93
CA ILE A 425 -13.04 -15.98 35.38
C ILE A 425 -12.09 -17.15 35.66
N GLU A 426 -11.65 -17.82 34.60
CA GLU A 426 -10.69 -18.93 34.66
C GLU A 426 -9.26 -18.44 34.89
N LEU A 427 -8.91 -17.26 34.34
CA LEU A 427 -7.57 -16.69 34.44
C LEU A 427 -7.65 -15.17 34.58
N PHE A 428 -7.08 -14.67 35.66
CA PHE A 428 -6.92 -13.25 35.89
C PHE A 428 -5.43 -12.91 35.99
N PHE A 429 -4.94 -12.09 35.06
CA PHE A 429 -3.54 -11.70 34.99
C PHE A 429 -3.43 -10.17 35.09
N MET A 430 -2.61 -9.72 36.03
CA MET A 430 -2.25 -8.32 36.18
C MET A 430 -0.73 -8.20 36.16
N SER A 431 -0.21 -7.24 35.40
CA SER A 431 1.22 -6.94 35.38
C SER A 431 1.46 -5.44 35.32
N ILE A 432 2.46 -4.99 36.07
CA ILE A 432 3.05 -3.66 35.92
C ILE A 432 4.27 -3.86 35.01
N GLY A 433 4.32 -3.15 33.89
CA GLY A 433 5.48 -3.05 33.03
C GLY A 433 6.58 -2.25 33.73
N ASP A 434 7.82 -2.66 33.52
CA ASP A 434 8.97 -1.91 34.03
C ASP A 434 8.96 -0.50 33.41
N LYS A 435 8.94 0.53 34.27
CA LYS A 435 9.10 1.93 33.87
C LYS A 435 10.49 2.08 33.23
N TYR A 436 10.55 2.19 31.90
CA TYR A 436 11.78 2.54 31.17
C TYR A 436 11.84 4.02 30.87
#